data_AF-A0A227I2E1-F1
#
_entry.id   AF-A0A227I2E1-F1
#
_cell.length_a   1.000
_cell.length_b   1.000
_cell.length_c   1.000
_cell.angle_alpha   90.00
_cell.angle_beta   90.00
_cell.angle_gamma   90.00
#
_symmetry.space_group_name_H-M   'P 1'
#
loop_
_entity.id
_entity.type
_entity.pdbx_description
1 polymer ?
#
loop_
_entity_poly.entity_id
_entity_poly.type
_entity_poly.pdbx_seq_one_letter_code
_entity_poly.pdbx_strand_id
1 'polypeptide(L)' 'VLLTGGSTVPRDLPVPGRDLKGVYFAMQFLGQNNRRANNMDLKGEEIHAAGKHVVVIGGGDTGSDCVGTSNRHGAAS' A
#
# COMPACT_ATOMS: atom_id res chain seq x y z
N VAL A 1 -11.48 -31.84 2.49
CA VAL A 1 -11.64 -30.38 2.25
C VAL A 1 -10.27 -29.74 2.37
N LEU A 2 -9.86 -28.91 1.39
CA LEU A 2 -8.64 -28.10 1.44
C LEU A 2 -9.04 -26.64 1.65
N LEU A 3 -8.42 -25.97 2.62
CA LEU A 3 -8.69 -24.56 2.93
C LEU A 3 -7.53 -23.71 2.41
N THR A 4 -7.80 -22.85 1.43
CA THR A 4 -6.80 -22.03 0.72
C THR A 4 -7.21 -20.56 0.62
N GLY A 5 -7.85 -20.02 1.67
CA GLY A 5 -8.41 -18.66 1.68
C GLY A 5 -7.39 -17.52 1.83
N GLY A 6 -6.14 -17.84 2.17
CA GLY A 6 -5.10 -16.84 2.42
C GLY A 6 -5.37 -15.95 3.65
N SER A 7 -4.66 -14.83 3.74
CA SER A 7 -4.83 -13.82 4.79
C SER A 7 -5.15 -12.47 4.17
N THR A 8 -6.41 -12.06 4.22
CA THR A 8 -6.90 -10.82 3.61
C THR A 8 -7.03 -9.67 4.61
N VAL A 9 -6.93 -9.97 5.92
CA VAL A 9 -7.08 -8.99 6.99
C VAL A 9 -5.71 -8.42 7.34
N PRO A 10 -5.46 -7.12 7.13
CA PRO A 10 -4.20 -6.50 7.51
C PRO A 10 -4.06 -6.41 9.03
N ARG A 11 -2.83 -6.39 9.52
CA ARG A 11 -2.55 -6.10 10.93
C ARG A 11 -2.66 -4.59 11.16
N ASP A 12 -3.53 -4.20 12.07
CA ASP A 12 -3.72 -2.79 12.44
C ASP A 12 -2.79 -2.33 13.57
N LEU A 13 -2.56 -1.03 13.64
CA LEU A 13 -1.77 -0.37 14.68
C LEU A 13 -2.60 0.77 15.31
N PRO A 14 -3.27 0.53 16.46
CA PRO A 14 -4.16 1.50 17.08
C PRO A 14 -3.34 2.55 17.87
N VAL A 15 -2.85 3.56 17.17
CA VAL A 15 -2.05 4.67 17.73
C VAL A 15 -2.66 6.02 17.36
N PRO A 16 -2.38 7.09 18.12
CA PRO A 16 -2.84 8.43 17.78
C PRO A 16 -2.48 8.81 16.33
N GLY A 17 -3.44 9.34 15.58
CA GLY A 17 -3.26 9.71 14.18
C GLY A 17 -3.43 8.57 13.16
N ARG A 18 -3.83 7.36 13.60
CA ARG A 18 -4.08 6.21 12.71
C ARG A 18 -5.08 6.50 11.58
N ASP A 19 -6.07 7.36 11.83
CA ASP A 19 -7.13 7.69 10.88
C ASP A 19 -6.82 8.91 10.00
N LEU A 20 -5.62 9.49 10.12
CA LEU A 20 -5.22 10.63 9.30
C LEU A 20 -5.10 10.25 7.82
N LYS A 21 -5.47 11.18 6.95
CA LYS A 21 -5.27 11.05 5.51
C LYS A 21 -3.78 10.87 5.20
N GLY A 22 -3.46 9.87 4.38
CA GLY A 22 -2.08 9.50 4.08
C GLY A 22 -1.62 8.21 4.76
N VAL A 23 -2.36 7.71 5.76
CA VAL A 23 -2.08 6.44 6.43
C VAL A 23 -2.89 5.33 5.77
N TYR A 24 -2.22 4.44 5.04
CA TYR A 24 -2.85 3.37 4.27
C TYR A 24 -2.25 2.01 4.61
N PHE A 25 -3.06 0.95 4.55
CA PHE A 25 -2.54 -0.41 4.55
C PHE A 25 -1.83 -0.71 3.23
N ALA A 26 -0.76 -1.52 3.29
CA ALA A 26 0.02 -1.89 2.11
C ALA A 26 -0.83 -2.47 0.97
N MET A 27 -1.80 -3.35 1.28
CA MET A 27 -2.66 -3.95 0.27
C MET A 27 -3.58 -2.96 -0.45
N GLN A 28 -3.89 -1.79 0.16
CA GLN A 28 -4.62 -0.72 -0.54
C GLN A 28 -3.72 -0.07 -1.58
N PHE A 29 -2.48 0.28 -1.20
CA PHE A 29 -1.50 0.92 -2.06
C PHE A 29 -1.04 -0.01 -3.20
N LEU A 30 -0.55 -1.20 -2.87
CA LEU A 30 -0.08 -2.19 -3.84
C LEU A 30 -1.21 -2.69 -4.74
N GLY A 31 -2.42 -2.84 -4.19
CA GLY A 31 -3.61 -3.22 -4.96
C GLY A 31 -3.99 -2.18 -6.03
N GLN A 32 -3.88 -0.88 -5.71
CA GLN A 32 -4.08 0.17 -6.72
C GLN A 32 -2.93 0.22 -7.73
N ASN A 33 -1.68 0.06 -7.30
CA ASN A 33 -0.54 -0.01 -8.23
C ASN A 33 -0.72 -1.15 -9.24
N ASN A 34 -1.10 -2.34 -8.79
CA ASN A 34 -1.34 -3.49 -9.68
C ASN A 34 -2.47 -3.20 -10.67
N ARG A 35 -3.56 -2.55 -10.25
CA ARG A 35 -4.62 -2.13 -11.17
C ARG A 35 -4.11 -1.14 -12.23
N ARG A 36 -3.36 -0.12 -11.80
CA ARG A 36 -2.76 0.86 -12.71
C ARG A 36 -1.83 0.19 -13.74
N ALA A 37 -0.97 -0.71 -13.29
CA ALA A 37 -0.05 -1.46 -14.16
C ALA A 37 -0.78 -2.37 -15.18
N ASN A 38 -2.00 -2.80 -14.86
CA ASN A 38 -2.83 -3.65 -15.73
C ASN A 38 -3.95 -2.87 -16.45
N ASN A 39 -3.88 -1.54 -16.49
CA ASN A 39 -4.89 -0.68 -17.12
C ASN A 39 -6.33 -0.96 -16.65
N MET A 40 -6.49 -1.27 -15.36
CA MET A 40 -7.79 -1.49 -14.73
C MET A 40 -8.24 -0.26 -13.94
N ASP A 41 -9.55 -0.07 -13.82
CA ASP A 41 -10.13 1.01 -13.02
C ASP A 41 -9.66 0.97 -11.57
N LEU A 42 -9.28 2.15 -11.05
CA LEU A 42 -8.92 2.32 -9.65
C LEU A 42 -10.16 2.15 -8.75
N LYS A 43 -9.94 1.61 -7.56
CA LYS A 43 -10.98 1.49 -6.53
C LYS A 43 -10.64 2.37 -5.34
N GLY A 44 -11.58 3.22 -4.94
CA GLY A 44 -11.42 4.15 -3.82
C GLY A 44 -10.66 5.43 -4.20
N GLU A 45 -10.27 6.21 -3.18
CA GLU A 45 -9.45 7.40 -3.36
C GLU A 45 -8.08 7.05 -3.92
N GLU A 46 -7.56 7.84 -4.87
CA GLU A 46 -6.26 7.57 -5.48
C GLU A 46 -5.10 7.68 -4.47
N ILE A 47 -4.30 6.63 -4.41
CA ILE A 47 -3.05 6.57 -3.65
C ILE A 47 -1.89 6.57 -4.64
N HIS A 48 -1.19 7.70 -4.73
CA HIS A 48 0.01 7.86 -5.55
C HIS A 48 1.12 8.54 -4.74
N ALA A 49 2.37 8.13 -4.98
CA ALA A 49 3.54 8.57 -4.21
C ALA A 49 4.40 9.64 -4.90
N ALA A 50 4.11 10.01 -6.15
CA ALA A 50 4.85 11.05 -6.88
C ALA A 50 5.04 12.33 -6.06
N GLY A 51 6.30 12.76 -5.91
CA GLY A 51 6.69 13.99 -5.22
C GLY A 51 6.42 13.99 -3.71
N LYS A 52 6.01 12.87 -3.11
CA LYS A 52 5.73 12.76 -1.67
C LYS A 52 6.93 12.20 -0.91
N HIS A 53 7.04 12.57 0.35
CA HIS A 53 7.89 11.88 1.33
C HIS A 53 7.10 10.71 1.92
N VAL A 54 7.62 9.50 1.78
CA VAL A 54 6.92 8.26 2.13
C VAL A 54 7.63 7.56 3.29
N VAL A 55 6.84 7.08 4.24
CA VAL A 55 7.31 6.23 5.35
C VAL A 55 6.62 4.87 5.25
N VAL A 56 7.39 3.79 5.25
CA VAL A 56 6.87 2.41 5.25
C VAL A 56 7.07 1.81 6.63
N ILE A 57 5.99 1.34 7.25
CA ILE A 57 6.02 0.70 8.57
C ILE A 57 5.92 -0.83 8.38
N GLY A 58 7.05 -1.51 8.51
CA GLY A 58 7.18 -2.97 8.37
C GLY A 58 8.33 -3.36 7.46
N GLY A 59 9.11 -4.37 7.86
CA GLY A 59 10.37 -4.76 7.19
C GLY A 59 10.33 -6.06 6.39
N GLY A 60 9.14 -6.63 6.15
CA GLY A 60 8.99 -7.85 5.34
C GLY A 60 8.94 -7.56 3.84
N ASP A 61 8.69 -8.61 3.05
CA ASP A 61 8.56 -8.54 1.58
C ASP A 61 7.54 -7.47 1.13
N THR A 62 6.36 -7.45 1.74
CA THR A 62 5.34 -6.41 1.48
C THR A 62 5.85 -4.99 1.74
N GLY A 63 6.74 -4.81 2.72
CA GLY A 63 7.37 -3.52 2.99
C GLY A 63 8.36 -3.14 1.90
N SER A 64 9.20 -4.09 1.47
CA SER A 64 10.12 -3.91 0.34
C SER A 64 9.38 -3.53 -0.94
N ASP A 65 8.27 -4.19 -1.24
CA ASP A 65 7.40 -3.86 -2.38
C ASP A 65 6.85 -2.43 -2.29
N CYS A 66 6.39 -2.00 -1.10
CA CYS A 66 5.91 -0.64 -0.91
C CYS A 66 7.00 0.40 -1.18
N VAL A 67 8.24 0.15 -0.74
CA VAL A 67 9.40 1.01 -1.04
C VAL A 67 9.66 1.03 -2.54
N GLY A 68 9.75 -0.14 -3.18
CA GLY A 68 10.02 -0.25 -4.60
C GLY A 68 8.94 0.41 -5.47
N THR A 69 7.66 0.27 -5.12
CA THR A 69 6.55 0.94 -5.82
C THR A 69 6.59 2.45 -5.60
N SER A 70 6.89 2.91 -4.39
CA SER A 70 7.00 4.34 -4.09
C SER A 70 8.12 5.00 -4.91
N ASN A 71 9.27 4.32 -5.03
CA ASN A 71 10.37 4.78 -5.87
C ASN A 71 9.97 4.84 -7.35
N ARG A 72 9.27 3.82 -7.88
CA ARG A 72 8.78 3.81 -9.27
C ARG A 72 7.73 4.88 -9.55
N HIS A 73 6.94 5.26 -8.55
CA HIS A 73 6.02 6.39 -8.64
C HIS A 73 6.73 7.76 -8.62
N GLY A 74 8.03 7.81 -8.30
CA GLY A 74 8.79 9.06 -8.18
C GLY A 74 8.57 9.78 -6.84
N ALA A 75 8.53 9.02 -5.74
CA ALA A 75 8.57 9.61 -4.39
C ALA A 75 9.83 10.49 -4.20
N ALA A 76 9.69 11.54 -3.40
CA ALA A 76 10.80 12.45 -3.08
C ALA A 76 11.78 11.84 -2.09
N SER A 77 11.29 11.00 -1.16
CA SER A 77 12.08 10.19 -0.22
C SER A 77 11.25 9.02 0.29
#